data_AF-A0A7J5RGT8-F1
#
_entry.id   AF-A0A7J5RGT8-F1
#
_cell.length_a   1.000
_cell.length_b   1.000
_cell.length_c   1.000
_cell.angle_alpha   90.00
_cell.angle_beta   90.00
_cell.angle_gamma   90.00
#
_symmetry.space_group_name_H-M   'P 1'
#
loop_
_entity.id
_entity.type
_entity.pdbx_description
1 polymer ?
#
loop_
_entity_poly.entity_id
_entity_poly.type
_entity_poly.pdbx_seq_one_letter_code
_entity_poly.pdbx_strand_id
1 'polypeptide(L)'
;MRSFIIYLNFVSLLAVCLFACNHHSSNPMLQQVDSLLEMKPDSALTILKNISVLEDLPEVDKAYYALLLAEATDKNKLPLLPCDSLLNFALDYYGDDDREKAVALMYKGRLLVQMNDEMSAIEHNLKALEVLQNYP
;
A
#
# COMPACT_ATOMS: atom_id res chain seq x y z
N MET A 1 -36.34 -28.59 -6.96
CA MET A 1 -36.03 -27.27 -7.55
C MET A 1 -35.65 -26.22 -6.50
N ARG A 2 -36.45 -25.98 -5.46
CA ARG A 2 -36.11 -25.00 -4.39
C ARG A 2 -34.78 -25.28 -3.67
N SER A 3 -34.53 -26.53 -3.27
CA SER A 3 -33.27 -26.89 -2.60
C SER A 3 -32.03 -26.73 -3.50
N PHE A 4 -32.16 -26.98 -4.79
CA PHE A 4 -31.06 -26.81 -5.75
C PHE A 4 -30.64 -25.33 -5.91
N ILE A 5 -31.62 -24.41 -5.95
CA ILE A 5 -31.37 -22.96 -6.01
C ILE A 5 -30.71 -22.46 -4.72
N ILE A 6 -31.08 -23.02 -3.57
CA ILE A 6 -30.47 -22.69 -2.27
C ILE A 6 -29.00 -23.15 -2.23
N TYR A 7 -28.70 -24.38 -2.66
CA TYR A 7 -27.33 -24.87 -2.75
C TYR A 7 -26.48 -24.03 -3.72
N LEU A 8 -27.04 -23.65 -4.88
CA LEU A 8 -26.35 -22.80 -5.85
C LEU A 8 -26.01 -21.41 -5.28
N ASN A 9 -26.94 -20.80 -4.54
CA ASN A 9 -26.70 -19.52 -3.86
C ASN A 9 -25.66 -19.66 -2.74
N PHE A 10 -25.71 -20.74 -1.97
CA PHE A 10 -24.77 -20.97 -0.87
C PHE A 10 -23.35 -21.18 -1.38
N VAL A 11 -23.18 -21.93 -2.46
CA VAL A 11 -21.89 -22.12 -3.14
C VAL A 11 -21.38 -20.81 -3.74
N SER A 12 -22.26 -20.00 -4.36
CA SER A 12 -21.90 -18.68 -4.88
C SER A 12 -21.48 -17.71 -3.77
N LEU A 13 -22.17 -17.71 -2.63
CA LEU A 13 -21.84 -16.87 -1.49
C LEU A 13 -20.49 -17.27 -0.89
N LEU A 14 -20.25 -18.59 -0.75
CA LEU A 14 -18.98 -19.12 -0.26
C LEU A 14 -17.82 -18.76 -1.21
N ALA A 15 -18.05 -18.79 -2.53
CA ALA A 15 -17.07 -18.37 -3.52
C ALA A 15 -16.72 -16.87 -3.38
N VAL A 16 -17.71 -15.99 -3.20
CA VAL A 16 -17.48 -14.56 -2.96
C VAL A 16 -16.67 -14.31 -1.69
N CYS A 17 -16.91 -15.07 -0.63
CA CYS A 17 -16.13 -14.97 0.61
C CYS A 17 -14.67 -15.44 0.47
N LEU A 18 -14.36 -16.36 -0.47
CA LEU A 18 -13.00 -16.84 -0.71
C LEU A 18 -12.14 -15.88 -1.53
N PHE A 19 -12.75 -14.94 -2.26
CA PHE A 19 -12.04 -13.89 -3.00
C PHE A 19 -11.95 -12.55 -2.26
N ALA A 20 -12.56 -12.43 -1.07
CA ALA A 20 -12.40 -11.28 -0.21
C ALA A 20 -11.06 -11.34 0.54
N CYS A 21 -9.94 -11.33 -0.20
CA CYS A 21 -8.63 -11.11 0.38
C CYS A 21 -8.51 -9.64 0.78
N ASN A 22 -8.75 -9.32 2.05
CA ASN A 22 -8.38 -8.01 2.60
C ASN A 22 -6.85 -7.96 2.70
N HIS A 23 -6.18 -7.35 1.71
CA HIS A 23 -4.75 -6.98 1.78
C HIS A 23 -4.47 -5.84 2.78
N HIS A 24 -5.43 -5.55 3.68
CA HIS A 24 -5.35 -4.48 4.64
C HIS A 24 -4.67 -4.96 5.92
N SER A 25 -3.61 -4.27 6.33
CA SER A 25 -2.94 -4.52 7.60
C SER A 25 -3.93 -4.34 8.76
N SER A 26 -3.95 -5.33 9.65
CA SER A 26 -4.71 -5.25 10.91
C SER A 26 -3.84 -4.80 12.09
N ASN A 27 -2.65 -4.28 11.81
CA ASN A 27 -1.69 -3.87 12.83
C ASN A 27 -2.14 -2.53 13.45
N PRO A 28 -2.52 -2.50 14.74
CA PRO A 28 -3.08 -1.31 15.36
C PRO A 28 -2.08 -0.15 15.43
N MET A 29 -0.78 -0.45 15.48
CA MET A 29 0.27 0.57 15.45
C MET A 29 0.33 1.26 14.09
N LEU A 30 0.26 0.50 13.00
CA LEU A 30 0.26 1.06 11.64
C LEU A 30 -1.03 1.85 11.37
N GLN A 31 -2.18 1.36 11.84
CA GLN A 31 -3.44 2.12 11.76
C GLN A 31 -3.39 3.43 12.57
N GLN A 32 -2.75 3.42 13.74
CA GLN A 32 -2.52 4.64 14.51
C GLN A 32 -1.64 5.62 13.74
N VAL A 33 -0.54 5.14 13.13
CA VAL A 33 0.33 5.97 12.29
C VAL A 33 -0.46 6.60 11.15
N ASP A 34 -1.27 5.82 10.44
CA ASP A 34 -2.11 6.31 9.34
C ASP A 34 -3.03 7.46 9.79
N SER A 35 -3.72 7.28 10.91
CA SER A 35 -4.58 8.32 11.49
C SER A 35 -3.83 9.62 11.88
N LEU A 36 -2.51 9.54 12.10
CA LEU A 36 -1.67 10.67 12.46
C LEU A 36 -1.04 11.36 11.25
N LEU A 37 -0.94 10.71 10.08
CA LEU A 37 -0.19 11.21 8.93
C LEU A 37 -0.64 12.61 8.48
N GLU A 38 -1.95 12.87 8.48
CA GLU A 38 -2.49 14.17 8.06
C GLU A 38 -2.31 15.28 9.10
N MET A 39 -2.37 14.95 10.39
CA MET A 39 -2.34 15.95 11.46
C MET A 39 -0.94 16.18 12.04
N LYS A 40 -0.14 15.13 12.13
CA LYS A 40 1.16 15.09 12.81
C LYS A 40 2.14 14.13 12.09
N PRO A 41 2.56 14.48 10.86
CA PRO A 41 3.43 13.62 10.07
C PRO A 41 4.80 13.38 10.74
N ASP A 42 5.31 14.32 11.54
CA ASP A 42 6.57 14.18 12.29
C ASP A 42 6.51 13.04 13.32
N SER A 43 5.38 12.96 14.02
CA SER A 43 5.09 12.00 15.07
C SER A 43 4.85 10.63 14.44
N ALA A 44 4.10 10.58 13.34
CA ALA A 44 3.93 9.39 12.53
C ALA A 44 5.30 8.82 12.08
N LEU A 45 6.18 9.67 11.54
CA LEU A 45 7.52 9.27 11.12
C LEU A 45 8.39 8.76 12.29
N THR A 46 8.28 9.40 13.46
CA THR A 46 9.01 9.00 14.66
C THR A 46 8.57 7.61 15.14
N ILE A 47 7.25 7.35 15.13
CA ILE A 47 6.70 6.04 15.49
C ILE A 47 7.20 4.97 14.52
N LEU A 48 7.13 5.23 13.21
CA LEU A 48 7.58 4.29 12.17
C LEU A 48 9.07 3.93 12.32
N LYS A 49 9.94 4.93 12.52
CA LYS A 49 11.39 4.71 12.69
C LYS A 49 11.77 3.91 13.93
N ASN A 50 10.89 3.86 14.92
CA ASN A 50 11.11 3.11 16.17
C ASN A 50 10.66 1.65 16.07
N ILE A 51 10.11 1.21 14.94
CA ILE A 51 9.78 -0.21 14.71
C ILE A 51 11.08 -0.98 14.53
N SER A 52 11.50 -1.67 15.60
CA SER A 52 12.84 -2.24 15.71
C SER A 52 13.05 -3.55 14.94
N VAL A 53 11.99 -4.21 14.46
CA VAL A 53 12.10 -5.50 13.77
C VAL A 53 11.17 -5.57 12.56
N LEU A 54 11.63 -5.01 11.44
CA LEU A 54 10.89 -5.03 10.19
C LEU A 54 10.88 -6.40 9.50
N GLU A 55 11.84 -7.26 9.84
CA GLU A 55 11.98 -8.62 9.29
C GLU A 55 10.95 -9.60 9.85
N ASP A 56 10.48 -9.37 11.08
CA ASP A 56 9.48 -10.20 11.75
C ASP A 56 8.04 -9.78 11.44
N LEU A 57 7.86 -8.65 10.74
CA LEU A 57 6.54 -8.21 10.34
C LEU A 57 5.96 -9.15 9.27
N PRO A 58 4.67 -9.50 9.37
CA PRO A 58 3.95 -10.12 8.27
C PRO A 58 4.12 -9.30 6.99
N GLU A 59 4.18 -9.96 5.82
CA GLU A 59 4.42 -9.26 4.55
C GLU A 59 3.40 -8.14 4.29
N VAL A 60 2.13 -8.34 4.66
CA VAL A 60 1.07 -7.31 4.59
C VAL A 60 1.39 -6.07 5.42
N ASP A 61 1.93 -6.26 6.62
CA ASP A 61 2.29 -5.16 7.53
C ASP A 61 3.56 -4.46 7.02
N LYS A 62 4.51 -5.21 6.46
CA LYS A 62 5.73 -4.65 5.87
C LYS A 62 5.43 -3.81 4.62
N ALA A 63 4.52 -4.28 3.76
CA ALA A 63 4.08 -3.54 2.58
C ALA A 63 3.33 -2.27 2.98
N TYR A 64 2.42 -2.35 3.95
CA TYR A 64 1.71 -1.17 4.44
C TYR A 64 2.65 -0.19 5.16
N TYR A 65 3.59 -0.68 5.98
CA TYR A 65 4.65 0.12 6.58
C TYR A 65 5.45 0.89 5.53
N ALA A 66 5.79 0.27 4.40
CA ALA A 66 6.52 0.93 3.32
C ALA A 66 5.77 2.15 2.78
N LEU A 67 4.45 2.04 2.59
CA LEU A 67 3.60 3.15 2.12
C LEU A 67 3.56 4.27 3.17
N LEU A 68 3.28 3.92 4.42
CA LEU A 68 3.21 4.90 5.52
C LEU A 68 4.55 5.60 5.73
N LEU A 69 5.67 4.89 5.59
CA LEU A 69 7.01 5.47 5.70
C LEU A 69 7.30 6.44 4.55
N ALA A 70 6.98 6.08 3.32
CA ALA A 70 7.15 6.97 2.17
C ALA A 70 6.29 8.23 2.34
N GLU A 71 5.03 8.07 2.73
CA GLU A 71 4.11 9.20 2.95
C GLU A 71 4.56 10.10 4.10
N ALA A 72 4.92 9.53 5.25
CA ALA A 72 5.43 10.30 6.39
C ALA A 72 6.71 11.04 6.02
N THR A 73 7.65 10.37 5.35
CA THR A 73 8.92 10.97 4.91
C THR A 73 8.65 12.15 3.98
N ASP A 74 7.74 11.97 3.03
CA ASP A 74 7.41 12.99 2.06
C ASP A 74 6.66 14.20 2.64
N LYS A 75 5.66 13.98 3.50
CA LYS A 75 4.96 15.06 4.22
C LYS A 75 5.90 15.86 5.12
N ASN A 76 6.96 15.22 5.63
CA ASN A 76 8.05 15.90 6.35
C ASN A 76 9.10 16.55 5.43
N LYS A 77 8.91 16.51 4.10
CA LYS A 77 9.81 17.08 3.08
C LYS A 77 11.23 16.50 3.13
N LEU A 78 11.34 15.23 3.51
CA LEU A 78 12.61 14.50 3.56
C LEU A 78 12.86 13.75 2.23
N PRO A 79 14.11 13.43 1.90
CA PRO A 79 14.43 12.65 0.70
C PRO A 79 13.83 11.24 0.80
N LEU A 80 13.27 10.76 -0.31
CA LEU A 80 12.60 9.46 -0.42
C LEU A 80 13.56 8.31 -0.71
N LEU A 81 14.83 8.59 -1.03
CA LEU A 81 15.82 7.57 -1.38
C LEU A 81 15.94 6.43 -0.34
N PRO A 82 15.88 6.69 0.98
CA PRO A 82 15.88 5.61 1.98
C PRO A 82 14.67 4.67 1.91
N CYS A 83 13.59 5.06 1.23
CA CYS A 83 12.37 4.26 1.07
C CYS A 83 12.39 3.38 -0.18
N ASP A 84 13.42 3.46 -1.04
CA ASP A 84 13.42 2.82 -2.37
C ASP A 84 13.16 1.31 -2.33
N SER A 85 13.92 0.59 -1.49
CA SER A 85 13.78 -0.87 -1.35
C SER A 85 12.42 -1.27 -0.79
N LEU A 86 11.87 -0.47 0.12
CA LEU A 86 10.56 -0.70 0.72
C LEU A 86 9.43 -0.41 -0.27
N LEU A 87 9.57 0.63 -1.10
CA LEU A 87 8.63 0.91 -2.18
C LEU A 87 8.62 -0.21 -3.23
N ASN A 88 9.79 -0.75 -3.59
CA ASN A 88 9.85 -1.92 -4.46
C ASN A 88 9.14 -3.13 -3.84
N PHE A 89 9.35 -3.38 -2.54
CA PHE A 89 8.63 -4.44 -1.83
C PHE A 89 7.10 -4.24 -1.88
N ALA A 90 6.60 -3.03 -1.65
CA ALA A 90 5.17 -2.74 -1.74
C ALA A 90 4.64 -2.89 -3.19
N LEU A 91 5.42 -2.50 -4.20
CA LEU A 91 5.09 -2.70 -5.60
C LEU A 91 5.00 -4.19 -5.97
N ASP A 92 5.84 -5.04 -5.40
CA ASP A 92 5.80 -6.48 -5.65
C ASP A 92 4.65 -7.16 -4.88
N TYR A 93 4.30 -6.63 -3.71
CA TYR A 93 3.26 -7.17 -2.82
C TYR A 93 1.84 -6.89 -3.31
N TYR A 94 1.51 -5.62 -3.65
CA TYR A 94 0.15 -5.21 -4.01
C TYR A 94 -0.18 -5.50 -5.49
N GLY A 95 -1.40 -5.96 -5.74
CA GLY A 95 -1.95 -6.24 -7.07
C GLY A 95 -2.28 -4.99 -7.86
N ASP A 96 -2.42 -5.11 -9.19
CA ASP A 96 -2.78 -3.98 -10.05
C ASP A 96 -4.26 -3.54 -9.89
N ASP A 97 -5.04 -4.24 -9.05
CA ASP A 97 -6.38 -3.89 -8.59
C ASP A 97 -6.43 -3.31 -7.17
N ASP A 98 -5.29 -3.22 -6.47
CA ASP A 98 -5.19 -2.61 -5.15
C ASP A 98 -4.94 -1.10 -5.25
N ARG A 99 -5.64 -0.30 -4.44
CA ARG A 99 -5.39 1.16 -4.35
C ARG A 99 -3.96 1.44 -3.87
N GLU A 100 -3.46 0.59 -2.98
CA GLU A 100 -2.13 0.62 -2.39
C GLU A 100 -1.03 0.50 -3.45
N LYS A 101 -1.27 -0.25 -4.55
CA LYS A 101 -0.35 -0.34 -5.69
C LYS A 101 -0.18 1.01 -6.38
N ALA A 102 -1.27 1.76 -6.57
CA ALA A 102 -1.21 3.11 -7.12
C ALA A 102 -0.43 4.06 -6.20
N VAL A 103 -0.64 3.96 -4.88
CA VAL A 103 0.11 4.77 -3.89
C VAL A 103 1.61 4.46 -3.96
N ALA A 104 1.99 3.18 -4.00
CA ALA A 104 3.38 2.75 -4.15
C ALA A 104 4.01 3.29 -5.45
N LEU A 105 3.30 3.18 -6.58
CA LEU A 105 3.74 3.69 -7.88
C LEU A 105 3.95 5.20 -7.86
N MET A 106 3.04 5.94 -7.22
CA MET A 106 3.12 7.40 -7.13
C MET A 106 4.32 7.86 -6.29
N TYR A 107 4.57 7.22 -5.14
CA TYR A 107 5.78 7.52 -4.34
C TYR A 107 7.07 7.08 -5.02
N LYS A 108 7.06 5.95 -5.74
CA LYS A 108 8.18 5.53 -6.59
C LYS A 108 8.47 6.53 -7.69
N GLY A 109 7.43 7.07 -8.35
CA GLY A 109 7.56 8.13 -9.33
C GLY A 109 8.22 9.39 -8.75
N ARG A 110 7.81 9.83 -7.56
CA ARG A 110 8.44 10.99 -6.88
C ARG A 110 9.89 10.74 -6.51
N LEU A 111 10.22 9.54 -6.06
CA LEU A 111 11.60 9.13 -5.81
C LEU A 111 12.44 9.19 -7.09
N LEU A 112 11.92 8.67 -8.21
CA LEU A 112 12.63 8.67 -9.50
C LEU A 112 12.91 10.11 -9.99
N VAL A 113 12.00 11.07 -9.76
CA VAL A 113 12.28 12.49 -9.99
C VAL A 113 13.47 12.98 -9.15
N GLN A 114 13.55 12.61 -7.86
CA GLN A 114 14.71 12.97 -7.02
C GLN A 114 16.02 12.33 -7.52
N MET A 115 15.93 11.23 -8.27
CA MET A 115 17.05 10.54 -8.91
C MET A 115 17.39 11.07 -10.32
N ASN A 116 16.66 12.07 -10.82
CA ASN A 116 16.71 12.59 -12.20
C ASN A 116 16.33 11.57 -13.28
N ASP A 117 15.49 10.59 -12.93
CA ASP A 117 14.92 9.62 -13.87
C ASP A 117 13.46 9.98 -14.18
N GLU A 118 13.27 11.08 -14.89
CA GLU A 118 11.95 11.63 -15.19
C GLU A 118 11.11 10.72 -16.09
N MET A 119 11.74 9.97 -17.00
CA MET A 119 11.03 9.07 -17.91
C MET A 119 10.38 7.93 -17.12
N SER A 120 11.16 7.23 -16.29
CA SER A 120 10.58 6.18 -15.44
C SER A 120 9.60 6.75 -14.41
N ALA A 121 9.82 7.97 -13.91
CA ALA A 121 8.84 8.62 -13.03
C ALA A 121 7.48 8.81 -13.70
N ILE A 122 7.46 9.27 -14.96
CA ILE A 122 6.22 9.45 -15.74
C ILE A 122 5.55 8.09 -15.97
N GLU A 123 6.30 7.06 -16.35
CA GLU A 123 5.76 5.71 -16.54
C GLU A 123 5.08 5.16 -15.29
N HIS A 124 5.71 5.32 -14.12
CA HIS A 124 5.13 4.88 -12.85
C HIS A 124 3.85 5.65 -12.50
N ASN A 125 3.83 6.97 -12.71
CA ASN A 125 2.66 7.79 -12.45
C ASN A 125 1.50 7.49 -13.41
N LEU A 126 1.79 7.19 -14.69
CA LEU A 126 0.78 6.76 -15.65
C LEU A 126 0.19 5.40 -15.26
N LYS A 127 1.03 4.45 -14.82
CA LYS A 127 0.53 3.17 -14.30
C LYS A 127 -0.30 3.37 -13.02
N ALA A 128 0.10 4.27 -12.13
CA ALA A 128 -0.69 4.60 -10.94
C ALA A 128 -2.08 5.11 -11.30
N LEU A 129 -2.16 5.99 -12.32
CA LEU A 129 -3.44 6.50 -12.82
C LEU A 129 -4.29 5.39 -13.43
N GLU A 130 -3.70 4.47 -14.20
CA GLU A 130 -4.41 3.30 -14.76
C GLU A 130 -5.01 2.43 -13.65
N VAL A 131 -4.24 2.11 -12.61
CA VAL A 131 -4.74 1.36 -11.44
C VAL A 131 -5.93 2.08 -10.82
N LEU A 132 -5.84 3.39 -10.56
CA LEU A 132 -6.93 4.16 -9.94
C LEU A 132 -8.17 4.30 -10.83
N GLN A 133 -8.01 4.34 -12.15
CA GLN A 133 -9.14 4.40 -13.09
C GLN A 133 -9.92 3.08 -13.15
N ASN A 134 -9.23 1.97 -12.91
CA ASN A 134 -9.82 0.63 -12.93
C ASN A 134 -10.22 0.14 -11.52
N TYR A 135 -9.92 0.91 -10.48
CA TYR A 135 -10.27 0.58 -9.10
C TYR A 135 -11.80 0.68 -8.88
N PRO A 136 -12.45 -0.35 -8.30
CA PRO A 136 -13.91 -0.46 -8.19
C PRO A 136 -14.57 0.49 -7.17
#